data_AF-A0A842ZPG2-F1
#
_entry.id   AF-A0A842ZPG2-F1
#
_cell.length_a   1.000
_cell.length_b   1.000
_cell.length_c   1.000
_cell.angle_alpha   90.00
_cell.angle_beta   90.00
_cell.angle_gamma   90.00
#
_symmetry.space_group_name_H-M   'P 1'
#
loop_
_entity.id
_entity.type
_entity.pdbx_description
1 polymer ?
#
loop_
_entity_poly.entity_id
_entity_poly.type
_entity_poly.pdbx_seq_one_letter_code
_entity_poly.pdbx_strand_id
1 'polypeptide(L)'
;MNTNVSRDEREQRILRVFQLPENLPEVDTDVLEKYFAFLTKNLLFPIQGTFDQETGPLHHTTYPVIIKHLSEDIDEFYGIYAEGVAGKKHVEIPLADFDCNTTDHRNYQLINDYKKWFWNNK
;
A
#
# COMPACT_ATOMS: atom_id res chain seq x y z
N MET A 1 2.14 -36.98 -0.59
CA MET A 1 1.68 -35.75 0.07
C MET A 1 1.72 -34.65 -0.99
N ASN A 2 0.60 -34.36 -1.64
CA ASN A 2 0.53 -33.30 -2.65
C ASN A 2 -0.56 -32.32 -2.22
N THR A 3 -0.20 -31.32 -1.43
CA THR A 3 -1.02 -30.12 -1.26
C THR A 3 -0.63 -29.17 -2.36
N ASN A 4 -1.21 -29.37 -3.55
CA ASN A 4 -1.25 -28.32 -4.57
C ASN A 4 -2.27 -27.29 -4.08
N VAL A 5 -1.81 -26.40 -3.18
CA VAL A 5 -2.60 -25.26 -2.76
C VAL A 5 -2.59 -24.31 -3.96
N SER A 6 -3.75 -24.12 -4.59
CA SER A 6 -3.95 -23.04 -5.55
C SER A 6 -3.42 -21.76 -4.92
N ARG A 7 -2.30 -21.25 -5.43
CA ARG A 7 -1.68 -20.04 -4.92
C ARG A 7 -2.66 -18.87 -5.07
N ASP A 8 -2.79 -18.06 -4.02
CA ASP A 8 -3.64 -16.86 -4.05
C ASP A 8 -3.22 -16.00 -5.25
N GLU A 9 -4.17 -15.61 -6.11
CA GLU A 9 -3.94 -14.74 -7.27
C GLU A 9 -3.25 -13.44 -6.86
N ARG A 10 -3.49 -12.97 -5.62
CA ARG A 10 -2.78 -11.83 -5.04
C ARG A 10 -1.28 -12.07 -4.96
N GLU A 11 -0.85 -13.18 -4.38
CA GLU A 11 0.59 -13.47 -4.25
C GLU A 11 1.25 -13.51 -5.63
N GLN A 12 0.58 -14.06 -6.64
CA GLN A 12 1.09 -14.07 -8.00
C GLN A 12 1.25 -12.65 -8.56
N ARG A 13 0.30 -11.74 -8.31
CA ARG A 13 0.43 -10.33 -8.71
C ARG A 13 1.62 -9.66 -8.02
N ILE A 14 1.84 -9.94 -6.74
CA ILE A 14 2.92 -9.34 -5.95
C ILE A 14 4.28 -9.89 -6.39
N LEU A 15 4.41 -11.20 -6.62
CA LEU A 15 5.63 -11.80 -7.16
C LEU A 15 6.05 -11.20 -8.51
N ARG A 16 5.07 -10.84 -9.36
CA ARG A 16 5.33 -10.17 -10.64
C ARG A 16 5.90 -8.76 -10.48
N VAL A 17 5.61 -8.05 -9.39
CA VAL A 17 6.23 -6.75 -9.07
C VAL A 17 7.75 -6.91 -8.95
N PHE A 18 8.18 -7.97 -8.27
CA PHE A 18 9.58 -8.26 -7.99
C PHE A 18 10.26 -9.17 -9.02
N GLN A 19 9.50 -9.68 -10.00
CA GLN A 19 9.97 -10.67 -10.98
C GLN A 19 10.52 -11.95 -10.32
N LEU A 20 9.91 -12.36 -9.21
CA LEU A 20 10.32 -13.54 -8.45
C LEU A 20 9.49 -14.77 -8.82
N PRO A 21 10.09 -15.99 -8.79
CA PRO A 21 9.39 -17.21 -9.20
C PRO A 21 8.49 -17.77 -8.09
N GLU A 22 8.93 -17.69 -6.83
CA GLU A 22 8.31 -18.45 -5.75
C GLU A 22 8.12 -17.68 -4.46
N ASN A 23 9.15 -17.11 -3.83
CA ASN A 23 8.99 -16.55 -2.48
C ASN A 23 8.76 -15.04 -2.53
N LEU A 24 7.81 -14.56 -1.72
CA LEU A 24 7.66 -13.13 -1.49
C LEU A 24 8.85 -12.65 -0.65
N PRO A 25 9.45 -11.49 -0.98
CA PRO A 25 10.54 -10.95 -0.20
C PRO A 25 10.03 -10.42 1.14
N GLU A 26 10.90 -10.48 2.16
CA GLU A 26 10.71 -9.75 3.42
C GLU A 26 10.75 -8.24 3.16
N VAL A 27 10.19 -7.46 4.09
CA VAL A 27 10.23 -6.00 4.01
C VAL A 27 11.63 -5.52 4.36
N ASP A 28 12.31 -4.93 3.37
CA ASP A 28 13.53 -4.15 3.54
C ASP A 28 13.49 -2.91 2.63
N THR A 29 14.43 -2.00 2.82
CA THR A 29 14.54 -0.76 2.03
C THR A 29 14.61 -1.01 0.52
N ASP A 30 15.48 -1.92 0.05
CA ASP A 30 15.69 -2.19 -1.39
C ASP A 30 14.42 -2.77 -2.05
N VAL A 31 13.69 -3.59 -1.31
CA VAL A 31 12.43 -4.21 -1.74
C VAL A 31 11.31 -3.17 -1.76
N LEU A 32 11.23 -2.30 -0.75
CA LEU A 32 10.28 -1.19 -0.70
C LEU A 32 10.52 -0.21 -1.86
N GLU A 33 11.77 0.13 -2.19
CA GLU A 33 12.11 0.98 -3.33
C GLU A 33 11.63 0.39 -4.66
N LYS A 34 11.76 -0.93 -4.86
CA LYS A 34 11.24 -1.61 -6.06
C LYS A 34 9.71 -1.54 -6.12
N TYR A 35 9.04 -1.75 -4.99
CA TYR A 35 7.59 -1.66 -4.92
C TYR A 35 7.12 -0.22 -5.15
N PHE A 36 7.81 0.77 -4.56
CA PHE A 36 7.57 2.20 -4.80
C PHE A 36 7.66 2.53 -6.29
N ALA A 37 8.75 2.14 -6.95
CA ALA A 37 8.92 2.38 -8.38
C ALA A 37 7.81 1.74 -9.22
N PHE A 38 7.31 0.56 -8.82
CA PHE A 38 6.17 -0.07 -9.46
C PHE A 38 4.87 0.70 -9.22
N LEU A 39 4.55 1.07 -7.97
CA LEU A 39 3.31 1.77 -7.64
C LEU A 39 3.27 3.16 -8.28
N THR A 40 4.36 3.93 -8.22
CA THR A 40 4.47 5.25 -8.85
C THR A 40 4.15 5.22 -10.34
N LYS A 41 4.52 4.13 -11.04
CA LYS A 41 4.24 3.95 -12.48
C LYS A 41 2.82 3.48 -12.79
N ASN A 42 2.14 2.83 -11.84
CA ASN A 42 0.91 2.08 -12.10
C ASN A 42 -0.33 2.66 -11.41
N LEU A 43 -0.16 3.45 -10.36
CA LEU A 43 -1.23 4.17 -9.70
C LEU A 43 -1.68 5.36 -10.56
N LEU A 44 -3.00 5.56 -10.61
CA LEU A 44 -3.61 6.69 -11.29
C LEU A 44 -4.00 7.73 -10.25
N PHE A 45 -3.30 8.86 -10.20
CA PHE A 45 -3.59 9.96 -9.29
C PHE A 45 -4.56 10.97 -9.94
N PRO A 46 -5.37 11.70 -9.14
CA PRO A 46 -5.48 11.61 -7.68
C PRO A 46 -6.30 10.40 -7.21
N ILE A 47 -6.01 9.91 -5.98
CA ILE A 47 -6.71 8.77 -5.38
C ILE A 47 -7.53 9.24 -4.19
N GLN A 48 -8.82 8.93 -4.18
CA GLN A 48 -9.72 9.24 -3.08
C GLN A 48 -9.86 8.06 -2.13
N GLY A 49 -9.79 8.34 -0.84
CA GLY A 49 -9.87 7.32 0.18
C GLY A 49 -10.02 7.89 1.58
N THR A 50 -9.73 7.06 2.56
CA THR A 50 -9.74 7.40 3.97
C THR A 50 -8.45 7.00 4.65
N PHE A 51 -8.16 7.66 5.77
CA PHE A 51 -7.08 7.31 6.68
C PHE A 51 -7.61 7.33 8.11
N ASP A 52 -7.40 6.24 8.83
CA ASP A 52 -7.79 6.11 10.23
C ASP A 52 -6.63 6.51 11.13
N GLN A 53 -6.81 7.58 11.91
CA GLN A 53 -5.83 8.04 12.87
C GLN A 53 -6.31 7.74 14.29
N GLU A 54 -5.45 7.14 15.11
CA GLU A 54 -5.70 7.08 16.56
C GLU A 54 -5.53 8.48 17.15
N THR A 55 -6.58 9.01 17.77
CA THR A 55 -6.62 10.36 18.35
C THR A 55 -6.65 10.34 19.89
N GLY A 56 -6.58 9.14 20.49
CA GLY A 56 -6.47 8.91 21.92
C GLY A 56 -6.84 7.47 22.27
N PRO A 57 -6.72 7.07 23.55
CA PRO A 57 -7.09 5.73 23.99
C PRO A 57 -8.54 5.41 23.58
N LEU A 58 -8.72 4.36 22.76
CA LEU A 58 -10.01 3.92 22.21
C LEU A 58 -10.72 4.91 21.28
N HIS A 59 -10.04 5.95 20.78
CA HIS A 59 -10.61 6.93 19.86
C HIS A 59 -9.87 6.87 18.53
N HIS A 60 -10.62 6.57 17.48
CA HIS A 60 -10.16 6.65 16.10
C HIS A 60 -10.97 7.72 15.37
N THR A 61 -10.30 8.46 14.50
CA THR A 61 -10.96 9.40 13.60
C THR A 61 -10.56 9.08 12.17
N THR A 62 -11.56 8.78 11.36
CA THR A 62 -11.42 8.56 9.92
C THR A 62 -11.45 9.89 9.20
N TYR A 63 -10.39 10.19 8.45
CA TYR A 63 -10.29 11.41 7.64
C TYR A 63 -10.43 11.06 6.16
N PRO A 64 -11.27 11.77 5.39
CA PRO A 64 -11.25 11.68 3.94
C PRO A 64 -9.94 12.32 3.42
N VAL A 65 -9.23 11.57 2.57
CA VAL A 65 -7.94 11.99 2.01
C VAL A 65 -7.97 11.87 0.49
N ILE A 66 -7.34 12.83 -0.19
CA ILE A 66 -7.04 12.78 -1.62
C ILE A 66 -5.53 12.72 -1.80
N ILE A 67 -5.01 11.54 -2.12
CA ILE A 67 -3.59 11.33 -2.43
C ILE A 67 -3.28 11.90 -3.82
N LYS A 68 -2.15 12.61 -3.92
CA LYS A 68 -1.68 13.28 -5.13
C LYS A 68 -0.46 12.59 -5.74
N HIS A 69 0.41 12.05 -4.92
CA HIS A 69 1.56 11.24 -5.33
C HIS A 69 2.05 10.39 -4.15
N LEU A 70 3.05 9.53 -4.41
CA LEU A 70 3.82 8.87 -3.36
C LEU A 70 4.99 9.76 -2.93
N SER A 71 5.41 9.63 -1.68
CA SER A 71 6.61 10.28 -1.13
C SER A 71 7.84 9.44 -1.44
N GLU A 72 8.98 10.10 -1.69
CA GLU A 72 10.27 9.42 -1.81
C GLU A 72 10.82 8.98 -0.44
N ASP A 73 10.23 9.49 0.65
CA ASP A 73 10.55 9.06 2.01
C ASP A 73 9.91 7.69 2.28
N ILE A 74 10.75 6.65 2.27
CA ILE A 74 10.40 5.25 2.53
C ILE A 74 10.97 4.86 3.89
N ASP A 75 10.17 4.15 4.68
CA ASP A 75 10.55 3.69 6.01
C ASP A 75 10.26 2.19 6.16
N GLU A 76 11.15 1.39 6.74
CA GLU A 76 10.91 -0.06 6.89
C GLU A 76 9.80 -0.38 7.90
N PHE A 77 9.57 0.50 8.87
CA PHE A 77 8.50 0.36 9.87
C PHE A 77 7.15 0.83 9.34
N TYR A 78 7.09 1.90 8.54
CA TYR A 78 5.82 2.46 8.06
C TYR A 78 5.54 2.20 6.58
N GLY A 79 6.54 1.72 5.84
CA GLY A 79 6.50 1.44 4.42
C GLY A 79 6.61 2.69 3.57
N ILE A 80 5.98 2.65 2.41
CA ILE A 80 5.87 3.75 1.47
C ILE A 80 4.86 4.78 1.98
N TYR A 81 5.27 6.05 2.02
CA TYR A 81 4.39 7.17 2.32
C TYR A 81 3.68 7.71 1.07
N ALA A 82 2.53 8.33 1.30
CA ALA A 82 1.72 8.98 0.28
C ALA A 82 1.38 10.40 0.71
N GLU A 83 1.55 11.35 -0.20
CA GLU A 83 1.27 12.76 0.03
C GLU A 83 -0.05 13.18 -0.61
N GLY A 84 -0.77 14.04 0.09
CA GLY A 84 -2.09 14.46 -0.34
C GLY A 84 -2.70 15.56 0.49
N VAL A 85 -4.03 15.61 0.46
CA VAL A 85 -4.80 16.59 1.21
C VAL A 85 -5.94 15.95 2.00
N ALA A 86 -6.09 16.38 3.25
CA ALA A 86 -7.25 16.12 4.09
C ALA A 86 -7.98 17.45 4.34
N GLY A 87 -9.10 17.67 3.65
CA GLY A 87 -9.77 18.98 3.63
C GLY A 87 -8.87 20.06 3.02
N LYS A 88 -8.33 20.96 3.85
CA LYS A 88 -7.43 22.05 3.43
C LYS A 88 -5.97 21.85 3.86
N LYS A 89 -5.66 20.76 4.56
CA LYS A 89 -4.31 20.51 5.10
C LYS A 89 -3.56 19.54 4.19
N HIS A 90 -2.26 19.81 4.00
CA HIS A 90 -1.34 18.81 3.47
C HIS A 90 -1.21 17.68 4.49
N VAL A 91 -1.16 16.44 4.01
CA VAL A 91 -0.95 15.26 4.83
C VAL A 91 0.03 14.33 4.12
N GLU A 92 0.83 13.65 4.93
CA GLU A 92 1.67 12.55 4.52
C GLU A 92 1.29 11.35 5.41
N ILE A 93 0.91 10.24 4.79
CA ILE A 93 0.41 9.06 5.50
C ILE A 93 1.04 7.78 4.95
N PRO A 94 1.23 6.74 5.79
CA PRO A 94 1.61 5.43 5.28
C PRO A 94 0.58 4.92 4.27
N LEU A 95 1.01 4.54 3.07
CA LEU A 95 0.14 3.93 2.08
C LEU A 95 -0.44 2.60 2.60
N ALA A 96 0.27 1.96 3.54
CA ALA A 96 -0.15 0.74 4.22
C ALA A 96 -1.42 0.93 5.07
N ASP A 97 -1.72 2.18 5.46
CA ASP A 97 -2.85 2.56 6.31
C ASP A 97 -3.94 3.34 5.55
N PHE A 98 -3.73 3.62 4.27
CA PHE A 98 -4.72 4.28 3.43
C PHE A 98 -5.74 3.27 2.88
N ASP A 99 -7.03 3.63 2.91
CA ASP A 99 -8.11 2.83 2.33
C ASP A 99 -8.72 3.53 1.11
N CYS A 100 -8.57 2.91 -0.05
CA CYS A 100 -9.12 3.44 -1.31
C CYS A 100 -10.63 3.18 -1.39
N ASN A 101 -11.43 4.24 -1.60
CA ASN A 101 -12.90 4.16 -1.53
C ASN A 101 -13.55 3.33 -2.67
N THR A 102 -12.87 3.15 -3.79
CA THR A 102 -13.45 2.52 -4.99
C THR A 102 -12.88 1.12 -5.23
N THR A 103 -13.61 0.09 -4.82
CA THR A 103 -13.18 -1.32 -4.93
C THR A 103 -13.00 -1.82 -6.36
N ASP A 104 -13.72 -1.21 -7.32
CA ASP A 104 -13.71 -1.63 -8.73
C ASP A 104 -12.62 -0.94 -9.56
N HIS A 105 -11.76 -0.14 -8.91
CA HIS A 105 -10.71 0.62 -9.58
C HIS A 105 -9.35 -0.09 -9.47
N ARG A 106 -8.52 0.02 -10.52
CA ARG A 106 -7.16 -0.56 -10.55
C ARG A 106 -6.33 -0.19 -9.32
N ASN A 107 -6.44 1.05 -8.84
CA ASN A 107 -5.72 1.51 -7.65
C ASN A 107 -6.07 0.70 -6.40
N TYR A 108 -7.33 0.28 -6.24
CA TYR A 108 -7.74 -0.50 -5.06
C TYR A 108 -7.01 -1.83 -5.00
N GLN A 109 -6.92 -2.54 -6.13
CA GLN A 109 -6.14 -3.78 -6.19
C GLN A 109 -4.66 -3.53 -5.88
N LEU A 110 -4.04 -2.54 -6.53
CA LEU A 110 -2.61 -2.25 -6.34
C LEU A 110 -2.27 -1.87 -4.90
N ILE A 111 -3.07 -1.00 -4.29
CA ILE A 111 -2.88 -0.56 -2.90
C ILE A 111 -3.13 -1.72 -1.95
N ASN A 112 -4.21 -2.49 -2.13
CA ASN A 112 -4.53 -3.60 -1.23
C ASN A 112 -3.52 -4.76 -1.33
N ASP A 113 -2.99 -5.02 -2.52
CA ASP A 113 -1.91 -6.00 -2.71
C ASP A 113 -0.64 -5.56 -1.98
N TYR A 114 -0.27 -4.28 -2.09
CA TYR A 114 0.83 -3.69 -1.32
C TYR A 114 0.59 -3.80 0.19
N LYS A 115 -0.58 -3.34 0.69
CA LYS A 115 -0.96 -3.40 2.11
C LYS A 115 -0.81 -4.82 2.66
N LYS A 116 -1.33 -5.81 1.94
CA LYS A 116 -1.28 -7.20 2.35
C LYS A 116 0.13 -7.77 2.37
N TRP A 117 0.97 -7.45 1.37
CA TRP A 117 2.36 -7.89 1.42
C TRP A 117 3.12 -7.23 2.56
N PHE A 118 3.01 -5.92 2.71
CA PHE A 118 3.72 -5.17 3.75
C PHE A 118 3.40 -5.72 5.15
N TRP A 119 2.12 -5.81 5.52
CA TRP A 119 1.74 -6.27 6.87
C TRP A 119 2.01 -7.75 7.14
N ASN A 120 2.12 -8.59 6.12
CA ASN A 120 2.36 -10.03 6.29
C ASN A 120 3.85 -10.41 6.25
N ASN A 121 4.73 -9.52 5.79
CA ASN A 121 6.16 -9.82 5.58
C ASN A 121 7.08 -8.78 6.26
N LYS A 122 6.50 -7.96 7.13
CA LYS A 122 7.21 -7.05 8.04
C LYS A 122 7.63 -7.76 9.32
#